data_AF-A0A3M8EQF4-F1
#
_entry.id   AF-A0A3M8EQF4-F1
#
_cell.length_a   1.000
_cell.length_b   1.000
_cell.length_c   1.000
_cell.angle_alpha   90.00
_cell.angle_beta   90.00
_cell.angle_gamma   90.00
#
_symmetry.space_group_name_H-M   'P 1'
#
loop_
_entity.id
_entity.type
_entity.pdbx_description
1 polymer ?
#
loop_
_entity_poly.entity_id
_entity_poly.type
_entity_poly.pdbx_seq_one_letter_code
_entity_poly.pdbx_strand_id
1 'polypeptide(L)' 'YDVHRNLHQGKVGVLALAPEEGMGVRDHELRAKHLDAINRFRKNRTA' A
#
# COMPACT_ATOMS: atom_id res chain seq x y z
N TYR A 1 -9.10 -1.08 15.28
CA TYR A 1 -10.56 -1.38 15.22
C TYR A 1 -11.19 -1.23 13.82
N ASP A 2 -10.53 -0.60 12.84
CA ASP A 2 -11.08 -0.31 11.50
C ASP A 2 -11.51 -1.58 10.72
N VAL A 3 -10.76 -2.68 10.88
CA VAL A 3 -10.95 -3.93 10.12
C VAL A 3 -12.22 -4.67 10.52
N HIS A 4 -12.50 -4.85 11.81
CA HIS A 4 -13.66 -5.63 12.28
C HIS A 4 -15.00 -4.98 11.94
N ARG A 5 -15.00 -3.69 11.59
CA ARG A 5 -16.19 -2.93 11.20
C ARG A 5 -16.30 -2.69 9.69
N ASN A 6 -15.44 -3.32 8.88
CA ASN A 6 -15.42 -3.21 7.42
C ASN A 6 -15.28 -1.76 6.90
N LEU A 7 -14.57 -0.91 7.63
CA LEU A 7 -14.40 0.50 7.29
C LEU A 7 -13.26 0.76 6.30
N HIS A 8 -12.37 -0.23 6.10
CA HIS A 8 -11.28 -0.14 5.14
C HIS A 8 -11.68 -0.70 3.78
N GLN A 9 -11.53 0.11 2.73
CA GLN A 9 -11.68 -0.35 1.36
C GLN A 9 -10.34 -0.87 0.83
N GLY A 10 -10.27 -2.16 0.53
CA GLY A 10 -9.06 -2.83 0.05
C GLY A 10 -8.42 -3.74 1.09
N LYS A 11 -7.11 -3.93 1.00
CA LYS A 11 -6.34 -4.81 1.91
C LYS A 11 -5.62 -4.00 2.98
N VAL A 12 -5.40 -4.62 4.15
CA VAL A 12 -4.58 -4.06 5.24
C VAL A 12 -3.29 -4.88 5.32
N GLY A 13 -2.14 -4.20 5.21
CA GLY A 13 -0.83 -4.80 5.38
C GLY A 13 -0.28 -4.57 6.79
N VAL A 14 0.58 -5.48 7.25
CA VAL A 14 1.32 -5.36 8.52
C VAL A 14 2.81 -5.55 8.23
N LEU A 15 3.64 -4.62 8.70
CA LEU A 15 5.09 -4.78 8.69
C LEU A 15 5.47 -5.82 9.74
N ALA A 16 5.99 -6.96 9.30
CA ALA A 16 6.51 -7.98 10.20
C ALA A 16 8.01 -7.72 10.49
N LEU A 17 8.90 -8.21 9.61
CA LEU A 17 10.35 -7.99 9.74
C LEU A 17 10.86 -6.80 8.94
N ALA A 18 10.05 -6.26 8.01
CA ALA A 18 10.44 -5.10 7.24
C ALA A 18 10.39 -3.84 8.14
N PRO A 19 11.47 -3.03 8.20
CA PRO A 19 11.51 -1.86 9.08
C PRO A 19 10.60 -0.71 8.61
N GLU A 20 10.30 -0.62 7.30
CA GLU A 20 9.46 0.43 6.73
C GLU A 20 8.75 0.02 5.43
N GLU A 21 7.78 0.82 5.00
CA GLU A 21 7.11 0.67 3.70
C GLU A 21 8.07 0.97 2.54
N GLY A 22 7.78 0.43 1.35
CA GLY A 22 8.51 0.77 0.13
C GLY A 22 9.79 -0.05 -0.13
N MET A 23 10.18 -0.92 0.81
CA MET A 23 11.29 -1.84 0.62
C MET A 23 10.94 -3.04 -0.29
N GLY A 24 11.97 -3.70 -0.83
CA GLY A 24 11.86 -5.00 -1.49
C GLY A 24 11.63 -4.98 -3.00
N VAL A 25 11.47 -3.81 -3.61
CA VAL A 25 11.41 -3.64 -5.07
C VAL A 25 12.81 -3.81 -5.66
N ARG A 26 12.94 -4.60 -6.73
CA ARG A 26 14.21 -4.81 -7.45
C ARG A 26 14.20 -4.23 -8.86
N ASP A 27 13.02 -4.24 -9.49
CA ASP A 27 12.77 -3.60 -10.78
C ASP A 27 11.91 -2.35 -10.56
N HIS A 28 12.57 -1.20 -10.56
CA HIS A 28 11.91 0.08 -10.31
C HIS A 28 11.20 0.62 -11.56
N GLU A 29 11.67 0.27 -12.76
CA GLU A 29 11.10 0.78 -14.01
C GLU A 29 9.72 0.16 -14.25
N LEU A 30 9.61 -1.16 -14.09
CA LEU A 30 8.32 -1.84 -14.19
C LEU A 30 7.34 -1.35 -13.14
N ARG A 31 7.81 -1.14 -11.90
CA ARG A 31 6.96 -0.60 -10.83
C ARG A 31 6.46 0.80 -11.16
N ALA A 32 7.33 1.66 -11.70
CA ALA A 32 6.96 3.03 -12.06
C ALA A 32 5.85 3.06 -13.12
N LYS A 33 5.93 2.18 -14.13
CA LYS A 33 4.91 2.04 -15.18
C LYS A 33 3.50 1.71 -14.64
N HIS A 34 3.41 1.03 -13.51
CA HIS A 34 2.14 0.55 -12.93
C HIS A 34 1.75 1.26 -11.63
N LEU A 35 2.44 2.34 -11.26
CA LEU A 35 2.35 2.95 -9.94
C LEU A 35 0.92 3.37 -9.56
N ASP A 36 0.16 3.93 -10.51
CA ASP A 36 -1.22 4.37 -10.30
C ASP A 36 -2.16 3.20 -10.01
N ALA A 37 -1.99 2.09 -10.73
CA ALA A 37 -2.78 0.88 -10.51
C ALA A 37 -2.46 0.23 -9.16
N ILE A 38 -1.18 0.23 -8.78
CA ILE A 38 -0.71 -0.30 -7.48
C ILE A 38 -1.30 0.52 -6.32
N ASN A 39 -1.34 1.85 -6.44
CA ASN A 39 -1.78 2.75 -5.37
C ASN A 39 -3.30 3.01 -5.35
N ARG A 40 -4.09 2.40 -6.22
CA ARG A 40 -5.54 2.65 -6.40
C ARG A 40 -6.37 2.64 -5.10
N PHE A 41 -5.99 1.81 -4.12
CA PHE A 41 -6.72 1.66 -2.85
C PHE A 41 -6.07 2.43 -1.69
N ARG A 42 -5.01 3.23 -1.92
CA ARG A 42 -4.50 4.12 -0.88
C ARG A 42 -5.54 5.21 -0.65
N LYS A 43 -5.89 5.44 0.62
CA LYS A 43 -6.69 6.62 1.01
C LYS A 43 -5.91 7.86 0.56
N ASN A 44 -6.52 8.72 -0.25
CA ASN A 44 -5.93 10.03 -0.56
C ASN A 44 -5.74 10.75 0.77
N ARG A 45 -4.49 11.03 1.13
CA ARG A 45 -4.14 11.77 2.33
C ARG A 45 -4.46 13.25 2.04
N THR A 46 -5.74 13.60 2.04
CA THR A 46 -6.16 15.00 2.13
C THR A 46 -5.57 15.55 3.43
N ALA A 47 -4.81 16.64 3.29
CA ALA A 47 -4.29 17.44 4.39
C ALA A 47 -5.39 17.84 5.37
#